data_AF-A0A9X0AX60-F1
#
_entry.id   AF-A0A9X0AX60-F1
#
_cell.length_a   1.000
_cell.length_b   1.000
_cell.length_c   1.000
_cell.angle_alpha   90.00
_cell.angle_beta   90.00
_cell.angle_gamma   90.00
#
_symmetry.space_group_name_H-M   'P 1'
#
loop_
_entity.id
_entity.type
_entity.pdbx_description
1 polymer ?
#
loop_
_entity_poly.entity_id
_entity_poly.type
_entity_poly.pdbx_seq_one_letter_code
_entity_poly.pdbx_strand_id
1 'polypeptide(L)'
;MNAGISHMDDTFWNSRNGEYPVTTFWADRFLTDPTDPESGPVTSLIRESPDWVEPRREAYEKARQTDQPFFSMDGTEGSWFPYGGGHSICPGRFLAKSVILTTCAILARDYDIEMLSENIEMSTWRFGLGVGGLKHSLPFRIRKRSA
;
A
#
# COMPACT_ATOMS: atom_id res chain seq x y z
N MET A 1 16.66 4.38 -8.82
CA MET A 1 16.29 3.74 -7.54
C MET A 1 15.08 2.87 -7.81
N ASN A 2 15.13 1.57 -7.49
CA ASN A 2 13.99 0.67 -7.66
C ASN A 2 13.26 0.54 -6.32
N ALA A 3 11.99 0.93 -6.26
CA ALA A 3 11.20 0.85 -5.04
C ALA A 3 10.84 -0.58 -4.64
N GLY A 4 10.83 -1.52 -5.59
CA GLY A 4 10.40 -2.90 -5.36
C GLY A 4 11.21 -3.65 -4.31
N ILE A 5 12.51 -3.37 -4.17
CA ILE A 5 13.34 -4.03 -3.13
C ILE A 5 12.89 -3.55 -1.74
N SER A 6 12.78 -2.23 -1.56
CA SER A 6 12.38 -1.66 -0.27
C SER A 6 10.91 -1.95 0.06
N HIS A 7 10.04 -2.03 -0.94
CA HIS A 7 8.62 -2.41 -0.78
C HIS A 7 8.42 -3.88 -0.40
N MET A 8 9.46 -4.72 -0.53
CA MET A 8 9.43 -6.15 -0.23
C MET A 8 10.39 -6.51 0.91
N ASP A 9 10.81 -5.54 1.72
CA ASP A 9 11.67 -5.75 2.89
C ASP A 9 10.86 -6.30 4.09
N ASP A 10 10.99 -7.58 4.37
CA ASP A 10 10.27 -8.26 5.45
C ASP A 10 10.79 -7.91 6.86
N THR A 11 11.93 -7.21 6.96
CA THR A 11 12.45 -6.68 8.22
C THR A 11 11.80 -5.35 8.59
N PHE A 12 11.36 -4.59 7.58
CA PHE A 12 10.76 -3.27 7.75
C PHE A 12 9.23 -3.31 7.81
N TRP A 13 8.60 -4.03 6.89
CA TRP A 13 7.15 -4.03 6.74
C TRP A 13 6.49 -5.01 7.70
N ASN A 14 5.48 -4.54 8.42
CA ASN A 14 4.72 -5.36 9.34
C ASN A 14 4.05 -6.54 8.62
N SER A 15 4.45 -7.77 8.94
CA SER A 15 3.88 -9.00 8.39
C SER A 15 2.83 -9.65 9.28
N ARG A 16 2.46 -8.99 10.39
CA ARG A 16 1.61 -9.53 11.45
C ARG A 16 2.07 -10.92 11.90
N ASN A 17 3.31 -11.00 12.35
CA ASN A 17 3.96 -12.25 12.75
C ASN A 17 3.94 -13.34 11.67
N GLY A 18 4.03 -12.93 10.40
CA GLY A 18 4.06 -13.84 9.25
C GLY A 18 2.69 -14.23 8.68
N GLU A 19 1.57 -13.78 9.28
CA GLU A 19 0.22 -14.00 8.73
C GLU A 19 0.06 -13.33 7.35
N TYR A 20 0.68 -12.17 7.16
CA TYR A 20 0.64 -11.38 5.92
C TYR A 20 2.05 -11.06 5.43
N PRO A 21 2.77 -12.03 4.81
CA PRO A 21 4.08 -11.80 4.23
C PRO A 21 4.09 -10.61 3.26
N VAL A 22 5.22 -9.93 3.12
CA VAL A 22 5.36 -8.75 2.21
C VAL A 22 5.08 -9.08 0.74
N THR A 23 5.21 -10.35 0.36
CA THR A 23 4.87 -10.86 -0.97
C THR A 23 3.37 -11.07 -1.19
N THR A 24 2.55 -10.86 -0.16
CA THR A 24 1.09 -11.00 -0.20
C THR A 24 0.40 -9.66 0.00
N PHE A 25 -0.73 -9.48 -0.68
CA PHE A 25 -1.53 -8.27 -0.52
C PHE A 25 -2.31 -8.31 0.80
N TRP A 26 -2.13 -7.28 1.62
CA TRP A 26 -2.86 -7.07 2.87
C TRP A 26 -3.38 -5.63 2.89
N ALA A 27 -4.71 -5.48 2.75
CA ALA A 27 -5.35 -4.17 2.64
C ALA A 27 -5.17 -3.31 3.90
N ASP A 28 -5.14 -3.95 5.07
CA ASP A 28 -5.12 -3.25 6.37
C ASP A 28 -3.70 -2.91 6.84
N ARG A 29 -2.66 -3.23 6.06
CA ARG A 29 -1.26 -2.98 6.42
C ARG A 29 -0.99 -1.51 6.80
N PHE A 30 -1.70 -0.58 6.19
CA PHE A 30 -1.57 0.86 6.46
C PHE A 30 -2.61 1.40 7.45
N LEU A 31 -3.41 0.53 8.08
CA LEU A 31 -4.32 0.91 9.16
C LEU A 31 -3.57 0.79 10.48
N THR A 32 -3.53 1.90 11.22
CA THR A 32 -3.02 1.96 12.59
C THR A 32 -4.21 1.99 13.53
N ASP A 33 -4.27 1.04 14.44
CA ASP A 33 -5.27 0.92 15.48
C ASP A 33 -4.62 1.30 16.82
N PRO A 34 -5.08 2.38 17.50
CA PRO A 34 -4.54 2.77 18.81
C PRO A 34 -4.65 1.68 19.89
N THR A 35 -5.55 0.71 19.72
CA THR A 35 -5.80 -0.39 20.66
C THR A 35 -5.00 -1.66 20.37
N ASP A 36 -4.43 -1.78 19.17
CA ASP A 36 -3.58 -2.89 18.75
C ASP A 36 -2.14 -2.39 18.50
N PRO A 37 -1.19 -2.64 19.42
CA PRO A 37 0.18 -2.21 19.24
C PRO A 37 0.88 -2.94 18.09
N GLU A 38 0.36 -4.06 17.59
CA GLU A 38 0.92 -4.76 16.42
C GLU A 38 0.32 -4.26 15.10
N SER A 39 -0.51 -3.21 15.13
CA SER A 39 -1.07 -2.58 13.94
C SER A 39 -0.10 -1.59 13.25
N GLY A 40 -0.48 -1.17 12.04
CA GLY A 40 0.28 -0.22 11.24
C GLY A 40 1.33 -0.86 10.32
N PRO A 41 1.96 -0.06 9.45
CA PRO A 41 2.75 -0.57 8.34
C PRO A 41 4.17 -1.00 8.72
N VAL A 42 4.72 -0.46 9.80
CA VAL A 42 6.10 -0.69 10.23
C VAL A 42 6.13 -1.77 11.33
N THR A 43 7.11 -2.68 11.28
CA THR A 43 7.28 -3.70 12.31
C THR A 43 7.48 -3.07 13.69
N SER A 44 6.98 -3.73 14.75
CA SER A 44 7.18 -3.31 16.14
C SER A 44 8.66 -3.18 16.48
N LEU A 45 9.51 -4.08 15.98
CA LEU A 45 10.97 -4.03 16.15
C LEU A 45 11.60 -2.73 15.63
N ILE A 46 11.19 -2.25 14.46
CA ILE A 46 11.72 -1.00 13.90
C ILE A 46 11.11 0.20 14.60
N ARG A 47 9.81 0.17 14.90
CA ARG A 47 9.11 1.26 15.59
C ARG A 47 9.69 1.53 17.00
N GLU A 48 10.11 0.49 17.70
CA GLU A 48 10.71 0.56 19.03
C GLU A 48 12.21 0.84 19.01
N SER A 49 12.82 0.94 17.82
CA SER A 49 14.24 1.26 17.67
C SER A 49 14.55 2.68 18.18
N PRO A 50 15.69 2.91 18.86
CA PRO A 50 16.11 4.24 19.32
C PRO A 50 16.25 5.27 18.20
N ASP A 51 16.56 4.80 16.99
CA ASP A 51 16.75 5.64 15.81
C ASP A 51 15.42 5.98 15.10
N TRP A 52 14.31 5.35 15.53
CA TRP A 52 13.00 5.61 14.98
C TRP A 52 12.43 6.90 15.57
N VAL A 53 12.31 7.91 14.73
CA VAL A 53 11.71 9.18 15.14
C VAL A 53 10.20 9.04 15.02
N GLU A 54 9.50 9.10 16.16
CA GLU A 54 8.04 9.13 16.16
C GLU A 54 7.52 10.22 15.21
N PRO A 55 6.66 9.87 14.24
CA PRO A 55 6.06 10.83 13.35
C PRO A 55 5.14 11.75 14.14
N ARG A 56 5.64 12.94 14.46
CA ARG A 56 4.89 13.95 15.19
C ARG A 56 3.87 14.62 14.25
N ARG A 57 2.73 13.96 14.02
CA ARG A 57 1.59 14.55 13.28
C ARG A 57 0.34 14.56 14.16
N GLU A 58 -0.38 15.69 14.13
CA GLU A 58 -1.69 15.88 14.80
C GLU A 58 -2.69 14.74 14.55
N ALA A 59 -2.59 14.05 13.41
CA ALA A 59 -3.46 12.95 13.06
C ALA A 59 -3.35 11.76 14.04
N TYR A 60 -2.13 11.48 14.53
CA TYR A 60 -1.91 10.43 15.53
C TYR A 60 -2.55 10.81 16.88
N GLU A 61 -2.36 12.06 17.32
CA GLU A 61 -2.95 12.56 18.56
C GLU A 61 -4.49 12.60 18.50
N LYS A 62 -5.07 12.99 17.37
CA LYS A 62 -6.52 12.98 17.15
C LYS A 62 -7.08 11.56 17.10
N ALA A 63 -6.41 10.62 16.43
CA ALA A 63 -6.86 9.23 16.37
C ALA A 63 -6.81 8.55 17.75
N ARG A 64 -5.78 8.83 18.54
CA ARG A 64 -5.65 8.38 19.94
C ARG A 64 -6.75 8.92 20.85
N GLN A 65 -7.38 10.05 20.51
CA GLN A 65 -8.54 10.56 21.25
C GLN A 65 -9.83 9.82 20.90
N THR A 66 -9.89 9.18 19.73
CA THR A 66 -11.10 8.53 19.22
C THR A 66 -11.10 7.00 19.35
N ASP A 67 -9.96 6.38 19.72
CA ASP A 67 -9.77 4.92 19.77
C ASP A 67 -10.27 4.19 18.50
N GLN A 68 -10.17 4.84 17.35
CA GLN A 68 -10.60 4.28 16.06
C GLN A 68 -9.40 4.02 15.15
N PRO A 69 -9.38 2.90 14.41
CA PRO A 69 -8.39 2.65 13.40
C PRO A 69 -8.39 3.73 12.32
N PHE A 70 -7.20 4.14 11.87
CA PHE A 70 -7.03 5.16 10.86
C PHE A 70 -5.92 4.81 9.87
N PHE A 71 -6.02 5.34 8.65
CA PHE A 71 -4.98 5.18 7.64
C PHE A 71 -3.77 6.07 7.98
N SER A 72 -2.58 5.49 7.99
CA SER A 72 -1.32 6.21 8.18
C SER A 72 -0.21 5.66 7.29
N MET A 73 0.62 6.57 6.77
CA MET A 73 1.90 6.24 6.12
C MET A 73 3.08 6.76 6.94
N ASP A 74 2.82 7.20 8.16
CA ASP A 74 3.82 7.80 9.01
C ASP A 74 4.87 6.76 9.42
N GLY A 75 6.15 7.15 9.41
CA GLY A 75 7.26 6.25 9.72
C GLY A 75 7.66 5.35 8.55
N THR A 76 7.02 5.50 7.39
CA THR A 76 7.39 4.81 6.14
C THR A 76 8.31 5.63 5.25
N GLU A 77 8.80 6.78 5.73
CA GLU A 77 9.74 7.64 5.01
C GLU A 77 10.99 6.86 4.60
N GLY A 78 11.38 6.98 3.33
CA GLY A 78 12.54 6.26 2.80
C GLY A 78 12.27 4.80 2.43
N SER A 79 11.19 4.18 2.94
CA SER A 79 10.77 2.82 2.57
C SER A 79 9.58 2.82 1.59
N TRP A 80 8.64 3.75 1.74
CA TRP A 80 7.47 3.88 0.87
C TRP A 80 7.61 5.02 -0.15
N PHE A 81 8.14 4.72 -1.33
CA PHE A 81 8.33 5.71 -2.39
C PHE A 81 7.82 5.23 -3.77
N PRO A 82 6.51 4.95 -3.92
CA PRO A 82 5.93 4.43 -5.17
C PRO A 82 6.01 5.41 -6.36
N TYR A 83 6.26 6.69 -6.09
CA TYR A 83 6.42 7.75 -7.08
C TYR A 83 7.87 8.20 -7.27
N GLY A 84 8.84 7.45 -6.70
CA GLY A 84 10.24 7.88 -6.61
C GLY A 84 10.47 8.91 -5.50
N GLY A 85 11.65 9.54 -5.50
CA GLY A 85 12.07 10.49 -4.48
C GLY A 85 13.06 11.53 -5.00
N GLY A 86 13.30 12.57 -4.19
CA GLY A 86 14.20 13.67 -4.53
C GLY A 86 13.76 14.47 -5.77
N HIS A 87 14.73 14.96 -6.53
CA HIS A 87 14.51 15.78 -7.73
C HIS A 87 13.76 15.05 -8.86
N SER A 88 13.75 13.72 -8.83
CA SER A 88 13.12 12.87 -9.86
C SER A 88 11.79 12.28 -9.40
N ILE A 89 11.20 12.78 -8.31
CA ILE A 89 9.86 12.36 -7.88
C ILE A 89 8.83 12.69 -8.96
N CYS A 90 7.88 11.79 -9.18
CA CYS A 90 6.84 11.97 -10.20
C CYS A 90 6.06 13.29 -9.95
N PRO A 91 6.06 14.24 -10.91
CA PRO A 91 5.32 15.48 -10.77
C PRO A 91 3.80 15.25 -10.79
N GLY A 92 3.34 14.18 -11.45
CA GLY A 92 1.93 13.80 -11.54
C GLY A 92 1.38 13.01 -10.36
N ARG A 93 2.15 12.76 -9.28
CA ARG A 93 1.75 11.87 -8.16
C ARG A 93 0.39 12.21 -7.52
N PHE A 94 0.07 13.49 -7.40
CA PHE A 94 -1.21 13.93 -6.82
C PHE A 94 -2.39 13.63 -7.75
N LEU A 95 -2.24 13.96 -9.05
CA LEU A 95 -3.25 13.64 -10.05
C LEU A 95 -3.43 12.12 -10.19
N ALA A 96 -2.32 11.38 -10.27
CA ALA A 96 -2.33 9.92 -10.36
C ALA A 96 -3.09 9.30 -9.18
N LYS A 97 -2.80 9.73 -7.94
CA LYS A 97 -3.52 9.27 -6.76
C LYS A 97 -5.03 9.55 -6.85
N SER A 98 -5.42 10.78 -7.21
CA SER A 98 -6.84 11.13 -7.35
C SER A 98 -7.55 10.33 -8.42
N VAL A 99 -6.92 10.12 -9.58
CA VAL A 99 -7.48 9.32 -10.68
C VAL A 99 -7.64 7.87 -10.27
N ILE A 100 -6.62 7.26 -9.67
CA ILE A 100 -6.67 5.86 -9.20
C ILE A 100 -7.81 5.69 -8.20
N LEU A 101 -7.88 6.52 -7.16
CA LEU A 101 -8.92 6.42 -6.13
C LEU A 101 -10.32 6.62 -6.71
N THR A 102 -10.49 7.60 -7.60
CA THR A 102 -11.78 7.85 -8.27
C THR A 102 -12.19 6.67 -9.13
N THR A 103 -11.27 6.10 -9.90
CA THR A 103 -11.52 4.91 -10.72
C THR A 103 -11.89 3.71 -9.83
N CYS A 104 -11.13 3.45 -8.76
CA CYS A 104 -11.45 2.38 -7.81
C CYS A 104 -12.84 2.57 -7.18
N ALA A 105 -13.19 3.79 -6.77
CA ALA A 105 -14.50 4.09 -6.20
C ALA A 105 -15.64 3.83 -7.19
N ILE A 106 -15.48 4.24 -8.47
CA ILE A 106 -16.45 3.99 -9.52
C ILE A 106 -16.59 2.48 -9.77
N LEU A 107 -15.48 1.77 -9.90
CA LEU A 107 -15.49 0.31 -10.13
C LEU A 107 -16.16 -0.42 -8.96
N ALA A 108 -15.79 -0.09 -7.72
CA ALA A 108 -16.35 -0.72 -6.53
C ALA A 108 -17.83 -0.40 -6.30
N ARG A 109 -18.30 0.80 -6.69
CA ARG A 109 -19.69 1.23 -6.54
C ARG A 109 -20.59 0.67 -7.65
N ASP A 110 -20.16 0.79 -8.90
CA ASP A 110 -21.04 0.66 -10.07
C ASP A 110 -20.90 -0.68 -10.81
N TYR A 111 -19.88 -1.49 -10.50
CA TYR A 111 -19.58 -2.70 -11.26
C TYR A 111 -19.36 -3.95 -10.39
N ASP A 112 -19.77 -5.09 -10.93
CA ASP A 112 -19.35 -6.42 -10.48
C ASP A 112 -18.24 -6.90 -11.41
N ILE A 113 -17.11 -7.31 -10.84
CA ILE A 113 -15.93 -7.77 -11.57
C ILE A 113 -15.57 -9.17 -11.08
N GLU A 114 -15.51 -10.12 -11.99
CA GLU A 114 -15.13 -11.52 -11.73
C GLU A 114 -13.89 -11.88 -12.54
N MET A 115 -12.85 -12.36 -11.87
CA MET A 115 -11.65 -12.88 -12.52
C MET A 115 -11.93 -14.29 -13.04
N LEU A 116 -11.58 -14.58 -14.29
CA LEU A 116 -11.79 -15.91 -14.91
C LEU A 116 -10.56 -16.83 -14.80
N SER A 117 -9.46 -16.30 -14.28
CA SER A 117 -8.20 -17.02 -14.08
C SER A 117 -7.53 -16.51 -12.82
N GLU A 118 -7.02 -17.45 -12.03
CA GLU A 118 -6.16 -17.18 -10.87
C GLU A 118 -4.67 -17.20 -11.25
N ASN A 119 -4.34 -17.63 -12.47
CA ASN A 119 -2.96 -17.62 -12.95
C ASN A 119 -2.54 -16.19 -13.31
N ILE A 120 -1.92 -15.53 -12.34
CA ILE A 120 -1.34 -14.19 -12.45
C ILE A 120 0.17 -14.34 -12.54
N GLU A 121 0.73 -14.15 -13.73
CA GLU A 121 2.17 -14.12 -13.94
C GLU A 121 2.65 -12.70 -14.24
N MET A 122 3.58 -12.19 -13.43
CA MET A 122 4.19 -10.86 -13.63
C MET A 122 5.31 -10.93 -14.67
N SER A 123 5.42 -9.89 -15.50
CA SER A 123 6.50 -9.74 -16.47
C SER A 123 7.70 -9.01 -15.87
N THR A 124 8.90 -9.55 -16.10
CA THR A 124 10.17 -8.94 -15.68
C THR A 124 10.77 -8.00 -16.72
N TRP A 125 10.23 -7.95 -17.95
CA TRP A 125 10.77 -7.15 -19.06
C TRP A 125 10.94 -5.66 -18.74
N ARG A 126 10.05 -5.09 -17.92
CA ARG A 126 10.08 -3.68 -17.50
C ARG A 126 10.53 -3.49 -16.04
N PHE A 127 11.23 -4.47 -15.47
CA PHE A 127 11.72 -4.36 -14.10
C PHE A 127 12.56 -3.10 -13.93
N GLY A 128 12.23 -2.29 -12.92
CA GLY A 128 12.88 -1.00 -12.66
C GLY A 128 12.40 0.18 -13.51
N LEU A 129 11.50 -0.02 -14.48
CA LEU A 129 10.96 1.03 -15.36
C LEU A 129 9.56 1.52 -14.95
N GLY A 130 9.24 1.49 -13.65
CA GLY A 130 7.97 1.92 -13.10
C GLY A 130 7.08 0.76 -12.67
N VAL A 131 5.79 0.82 -13.01
CA VAL A 131 4.79 -0.19 -12.61
C VAL A 131 5.04 -1.49 -13.36
N GLY A 132 5.09 -2.61 -12.62
CA GLY A 132 5.20 -3.95 -13.19
C GLY A 132 4.00 -4.29 -14.08
N GLY A 133 4.24 -5.01 -15.17
CA GLY A 133 3.20 -5.47 -16.08
C GLY A 133 2.87 -6.95 -15.87
N LEU A 134 1.70 -7.37 -16.33
CA LEU A 134 1.38 -8.79 -16.48
C LEU A 134 2.11 -9.38 -17.68
N LYS A 135 2.50 -10.65 -17.60
CA LYS A 135 3.08 -11.38 -18.73
C LYS A 135 2.02 -11.73 -19.78
N HIS A 136 0.80 -12.01 -19.33
CA HIS A 136 -0.35 -12.32 -20.17
C HIS A 136 -1.57 -11.53 -19.72
N SER A 137 -2.48 -11.22 -20.65
CA SER A 137 -3.76 -10.59 -20.30
C SER A 137 -4.55 -11.49 -19.36
N LEU A 138 -5.03 -10.93 -18.25
CA LEU A 138 -5.92 -11.65 -17.32
C LEU A 138 -7.36 -11.57 -17.83
N PRO A 139 -8.03 -12.70 -18.11
CA PRO A 139 -9.43 -12.69 -18.49
C PRO A 139 -10.31 -12.36 -17.27
N PHE A 140 -11.27 -11.46 -17.47
CA PHE A 140 -12.26 -11.08 -16.45
C PHE A 140 -13.62 -10.81 -17.10
N ARG A 141 -14.69 -10.86 -16.31
CA ARG A 141 -16.02 -10.36 -16.67
C ARG A 141 -16.31 -9.12 -15.85
N ILE A 142 -16.97 -8.16 -16.48
CA ILE A 142 -17.42 -6.93 -15.82
C ILE A 142 -18.86 -6.67 -16.20
N ARG A 143 -19.70 -6.36 -15.21
CA ARG A 143 -21.11 -6.03 -15.38
C ARG A 143 -21.43 -4.76 -14.60
N LYS A 144 -22.16 -3.82 -15.20
CA LYS A 144 -22.68 -2.65 -14.48
C LYS A 144 -23.84 -3.09 -13.59
N ARG A 145 -23.83 -2.67 -12.32
CA ARG A 145 -24.94 -2.89 -11.39
C ARG A 145 -26.15 -2.08 -11.83
N SER A 146 -27.33 -2.69 -11.70
CA SER A 146 -28.58 -1.96 -11.84
C SER A 146 -28.68 -0.93 -10.71
N ALA A 147 -29.14 0.28 -11.03
CA ALA A 147 -29.37 1.34 -10.06
C ALA A 147 -30.50 0.97 -9.08
#